data_AF-A0A8S3DFS7-F1
#
_entry.id   AF-A0A8S3DFS7-F1
#
_cell.length_a   1.000
_cell.length_b   1.000
_cell.length_c   1.000
_cell.angle_alpha   90.00
_cell.angle_beta   90.00
_cell.angle_gamma   90.00
#
_symmetry.space_group_name_H-M   'P 1'
#
loop_
_entity.id
_entity.type
_entity.pdbx_description
1 polymer ?
#
loop_
_entity_poly.entity_id
_entity_poly.type
_entity_poly.pdbx_seq_one_letter_code
_entity_poly.pdbx_strand_id
1 'polypeptide(L)' 'RQTFRKLVLKHAFRKRQMYEKFLRDLAILQSLTDYERSNVADALIPIEYNINEIIIKQGEEGDRMFFIEDGECDIFMN' A
#
# COMPACT_ATOMS: atom_id res chain seq x y z
N ARG A 1 16.80 22.04 14.75
CA ARG A 1 15.49 21.51 15.21
C ARG A 1 14.32 21.82 14.24
N GLN A 2 14.11 23.07 13.80
CA GLN A 2 13.03 23.39 12.83
C GLN A 2 13.16 22.66 11.48
N THR A 3 14.37 22.52 10.94
CA THR A 3 14.62 21.86 9.63
C THR A 3 14.25 20.38 9.64
N PHE A 4 14.64 19.65 10.69
CA PHE A 4 14.30 18.23 10.86
C PHE A 4 12.78 18.02 10.93
N ARG A 5 12.07 18.83 11.74
CA ARG A 5 10.59 18.76 11.82
C ARG A 5 9.94 19.02 10.46
N LYS A 6 10.42 20.03 9.71
CA LYS A 6 9.95 20.30 8.35
C LYS A 6 10.19 19.13 7.39
N LEU A 7 11.35 18.48 7.47
CA LEU A 7 11.68 17.31 6.63
C LEU A 7 10.76 16.13 6.93
N VAL A 8 10.56 15.78 8.20
CA VAL A 8 9.67 14.69 8.63
C VAL A 8 8.23 14.94 8.17
N LEU A 9 7.71 16.15 8.39
CA LEU A 9 6.35 16.51 7.94
C LEU A 9 6.23 16.47 6.41
N LYS A 10 7.25 16.93 5.68
CA LYS A 10 7.27 16.88 4.21
C LYS A 10 7.31 15.44 3.69
N HIS A 11 8.04 14.55 4.34
CA HIS A 11 8.07 13.13 4.00
C HIS A 11 6.71 12.47 4.24
N ALA A 12 6.09 12.69 5.40
CA ALA A 12 4.76 12.15 5.71
C ALA A 12 3.71 12.64 4.70
N PHE A 13 3.73 13.94 4.36
CA PHE A 13 2.82 14.51 3.37
C PHE A 13 2.99 13.89 1.97
N ARG A 14 4.24 13.73 1.51
CA ARG A 14 4.53 13.09 0.22
C ARG A 14 4.08 11.63 0.18
N LYS A 15 4.33 10.88 1.26
CA LYS A 15 3.93 9.48 1.37
C LYS A 15 2.40 9.33 1.29
N ARG A 16 1.66 10.18 2.01
CA ARG A 16 0.20 10.22 1.93
C ARG A 16 -0.31 10.54 0.52
N GLN A 17 0.24 11.56 -0.13
CA GLN A 17 -0.18 11.93 -1.49
C GLN A 17 0.09 10.83 -2.51
N MET A 18 1.20 10.10 -2.36
CA MET A 18 1.52 8.95 -3.20
C MET A 18 0.49 7.83 -3.04
N TYR A 19 0.13 7.47 -1.80
CA TYR A 19 -0.88 6.43 -1.54
C TYR A 19 -2.28 6.84 -1.99
N GLU A 20 -2.71 8.08 -1.75
CA GLU A 20 -4.00 8.57 -2.24
C GLU A 20 -4.09 8.49 -3.77
N LYS A 21 -3.01 8.83 -4.48
CA LYS A 21 -2.94 8.71 -5.93
C LYS A 21 -2.98 7.24 -6.38
N PHE A 22 -2.14 6.40 -5.78
CA PHE A 22 -2.10 4.97 -6.07
C PHE A 22 -3.47 4.30 -5.90
N LEU A 23 -4.13 4.53 -4.76
CA LEU A 23 -5.46 3.98 -4.47
C LEU A 23 -6.57 4.55 -5.37
N ARG A 24 -6.36 5.73 -5.98
CA ARG A 24 -7.30 6.31 -6.94
C ARG A 24 -7.24 5.61 -8.31
N ASP A 25 -6.06 5.12 -8.68
CA ASP A 25 -5.84 4.45 -9.96
C ASP A 25 -6.33 2.97 -9.93
N LEU A 26 -6.51 2.39 -8.74
CA LEU A 26 -7.01 1.02 -8.57
C LEU A 26 -8.51 0.91 -8.88
N ALA A 27 -8.86 0.17 -9.94
CA ALA A 27 -10.24 -0.06 -10.37
C ALA A 27 -11.15 -0.60 -9.26
N ILE A 28 -10.64 -1.51 -8.42
CA ILE A 28 -11.39 -2.12 -7.30
C ILE A 28 -11.80 -1.11 -6.23
N LEU A 29 -11.14 0.05 -6.17
CA LEU A 29 -11.41 1.11 -5.19
C LEU A 29 -12.10 2.34 -5.81
N GLN A 30 -12.49 2.30 -7.09
CA GLN A 30 -13.11 3.46 -7.74
C GLN A 30 -14.48 3.82 -7.16
N SER A 31 -15.19 2.86 -6.59
CA SER A 31 -16.49 3.09 -5.93
C SER A 31 -16.39 3.80 -4.58
N LEU A 32 -15.18 3.90 -3.99
CA LEU A 32 -14.98 4.56 -2.70
C LEU A 32 -15.02 6.07 -2.84
N THR A 33 -15.66 6.74 -1.89
CA THR A 33 -15.55 8.20 -1.72
C THR A 33 -14.12 8.60 -1.35
N ASP A 34 -13.77 9.87 -1.51
CA ASP A 34 -12.44 10.38 -1.12
C ASP A 34 -12.15 10.18 0.38
N TYR A 35 -13.18 10.24 1.23
CA TYR A 35 -13.06 9.99 2.67
C TYR A 35 -12.78 8.52 2.96
N GLU A 36 -13.54 7.59 2.37
CA GLU A 36 -13.31 6.15 2.53
C GLU A 36 -11.94 5.75 1.99
N ARG A 37 -11.54 6.29 0.84
CA ARG A 37 -10.20 6.07 0.27
C ARG A 37 -9.09 6.61 1.17
N SER A 38 -9.30 7.75 1.81
CA SER A 38 -8.36 8.29 2.81
C SER A 38 -8.23 7.34 4.00
N ASN A 39 -9.33 6.75 4.48
CA ASN A 39 -9.28 5.77 5.56
C ASN A 39 -8.52 4.50 5.15
N VAL A 40 -8.68 4.05 3.90
CA VAL A 40 -7.89 2.92 3.36
C VAL A 40 -6.41 3.32 3.28
N ALA A 41 -6.08 4.51 2.78
CA ALA A 41 -4.72 5.02 2.70
C ALA A 41 -4.02 5.06 4.07
N ASP A 42 -4.74 5.50 5.10
CA ASP A 42 -4.24 5.56 6.48
C ASP A 42 -4.12 4.15 7.11
N ALA A 43 -4.87 3.16 6.61
CA ALA A 43 -4.81 1.76 7.06
C ALA A 43 -3.76 0.90 6.34
N LEU A 44 -3.13 1.42 5.27
CA LEU A 44 -2.07 0.70 4.56
C LEU A 44 -0.83 0.53 5.44
N ILE A 45 -0.32 -0.69 5.48
CA ILE A 45 0.90 -1.03 6.20
C ILE A 45 1.94 -1.49 5.17
N PRO A 46 3.11 -0.82 5.06
CA PRO A 46 4.17 -1.27 4.16
C PRO A 46 4.77 -2.57 4.68
N ILE A 47 4.96 -3.54 3.78
CA ILE A 47 5.60 -4.83 4.06
C ILE A 47 6.61 -5.08 2.93
N GLU A 48 7.83 -5.44 3.30
CA GLU A 48 8.90 -5.78 2.36
C GLU A 48 9.06 -7.30 2.31
N TYR A 49 9.28 -7.83 1.11
CA TYR A 49 9.52 -9.26 0.88
C TYR A 49 10.83 -9.43 0.11
N ASN A 50 11.60 -10.46 0.44
CA ASN A 50 12.81 -10.80 -0.28
C ASN A 50 12.51 -11.65 -1.52
N ILE A 51 13.48 -11.76 -2.42
CA ILE A 51 13.36 -12.66 -3.56
C ILE A 51 13.10 -14.10 -3.10
N ASN A 52 12.14 -14.77 -3.74
CA ASN A 52 11.65 -16.11 -3.40
C ASN A 52 10.87 -16.24 -2.08
N GLU A 53 10.51 -15.12 -1.44
CA GLU A 53 9.64 -15.16 -0.25
C GLU A 53 8.16 -15.33 -0.66
N ILE A 54 7.44 -16.18 0.07
CA ILE A 54 6.01 -16.45 -0.21
C ILE A 54 5.17 -15.34 0.42
N ILE A 55 4.49 -14.56 -0.42
CA ILE A 55 3.58 -13.48 0.02
C ILE A 55 2.23 -14.06 0.46
N ILE A 56 1.64 -14.91 -0.38
CA ILE A 56 0.36 -15.58 -0.14
C ILE A 56 0.52 -17.06 -0.52
N LYS A 57 0.04 -17.96 0.33
CA LYS A 57 0.04 -19.40 0.08
C LYS A 57 -1.38 -19.91 -0.15
N GLN A 58 -1.58 -20.63 -1.25
CA GLN A 58 -2.88 -21.23 -1.56
C GLN A 58 -3.31 -22.21 -0.46
N GLY A 59 -4.58 -22.13 -0.07
CA GLY A 59 -5.18 -22.99 0.96
C GLY A 59 -5.03 -22.44 2.39
N GLU A 60 -4.30 -21.35 2.58
CA GLU A 60 -4.34 -20.60 3.85
C GLU A 60 -5.56 -19.68 3.90
N GLU A 61 -6.05 -19.42 5.11
CA GLU A 61 -7.16 -18.51 5.34
C GLU A 61 -6.74 -17.08 4.97
N GLY A 62 -7.46 -16.46 4.04
CA GLY A 62 -7.18 -15.10 3.59
C GLY A 62 -7.92 -14.07 4.43
N ASP A 63 -7.18 -13.28 5.21
CA ASP A 63 -7.71 -12.17 6.02
C ASP A 63 -7.17 -10.80 5.60
N ARG A 64 -6.29 -10.76 4.59
CA ARG A 64 -5.58 -9.54 4.15
C ARG A 64 -5.71 -9.32 2.65
N MET A 65 -5.68 -8.05 2.27
CA MET A 65 -5.54 -7.59 0.89
C MET A 65 -4.17 -6.92 0.75
N PHE A 66 -3.44 -7.27 -0.30
CA PHE A 66 -2.12 -6.75 -0.60
C PHE A 66 -2.14 -5.93 -1.88
N PHE A 67 -1.31 -4.90 -1.92
CA PHE A 67 -1.06 -4.10 -3.11
C PHE A 67 0.45 -3.99 -3.32
N ILE A 68 0.89 -4.13 -4.57
CA ILE A 68 2.31 -3.98 -4.92
C ILE A 68 2.59 -2.48 -5.02
N GLU A 69 3.34 -1.95 -4.05
CA GLU A 69 3.82 -0.56 -4.06
C GLU A 69 5.01 -0.38 -5.01
N ASP A 70 5.92 -1.36 -5.03
CA ASP A 70 7.11 -1.39 -5.87
C ASP A 70 7.56 -2.85 -6.12
N GLY A 71 8.20 -3.11 -7.25
CA GLY A 71 8.66 -4.43 -7.66
C GLY A 71 7.63 -5.28 -8.41
N GLU A 72 7.92 -6.57 -8.54
CA GLU A 72 7.11 -7.57 -9.25
C GLU A 72 6.98 -8.85 -8.41
N CYS A 73 5.90 -9.60 -8.60
CA CYS A 73 5.73 -10.91 -7.98
C CYS A 73 5.21 -11.93 -8.99
N ASP A 74 5.61 -13.19 -8.81
CA ASP A 74 5.15 -14.30 -9.62
C ASP A 74 3.99 -15.03 -8.96
N ILE A 75 3.02 -15.44 -9.77
CA ILE A 75 1.88 -16.23 -9.33
C ILE A 75 2.02 -17.63 -9.91
N PHE A 76 2.10 -18.63 -9.02
CA PHE A 76 2.16 -20.04 -9.39
C PHE A 76 0.87 -20.73 -8.98
N MET A 77 0.19 -21.35 -9.94
CA MET A 77 -0.91 -22.30 -9.71
C MET A 77 -0.47 -23.66 -10.25
N ASN A 78 -0.51 -24.69 -9.41
CA ASN A 78 -0.32 -26.08 -9.84
C ASN A 78 -1.60 -26.64 -10.48
#